data_AF-A0A3A4VZP3-F1
#
_entry.id   AF-A0A3A4VZP3-F1
#
_cell.length_a   1.000
_cell.length_b   1.000
_cell.length_c   1.000
_cell.angle_alpha   90.00
_cell.angle_beta   90.00
_cell.angle_gamma   90.00
#
_symmetry.space_group_name_H-M   'P 1'
#
loop_
_entity.id
_entity.type
_entity.pdbx_description
1 polymer ?
#
loop_
_entity_poly.entity_id
_entity_poly.type
_entity_poly.pdbx_seq_one_letter_code
_entity_poly.pdbx_strand_id
1 'polypeptide(L)' 'FELLASIYADLRLYINFFQPVLKLVFKGRVDGKFIKTYDKASTPYQRIMARLVSPIFMLDSIRLLYAIRLTEK' A
#
# COMPACT_ATOMS: atom_id res chain seq x y z
N PHE A 1 10.99 -22.80 3.74
CA PHE A 1 10.06 -21.66 3.80
C PHE A 1 9.52 -21.23 2.43
N GLU A 2 9.78 -21.95 1.34
CA GLU A 2 9.42 -21.50 -0.03
C GLU A 2 7.92 -21.45 -0.31
N LEU A 3 7.16 -22.46 0.16
CA LEU A 3 5.70 -22.49 0.00
C LEU A 3 5.01 -21.29 0.70
N LEU A 4 5.48 -20.92 1.88
CA LEU A 4 4.90 -19.78 2.59
C LEU A 4 5.22 -18.47 1.85
N ALA A 5 6.41 -18.36 1.26
CA ALA A 5 6.81 -17.20 0.48
C ALA A 5 5.98 -17.04 -0.81
N SER A 6 5.63 -18.13 -1.50
CA SER A 6 4.77 -18.05 -2.69
C SER A 6 3.36 -17.60 -2.33
N ILE A 7 2.76 -18.14 -1.27
CA ILE A 7 1.44 -17.71 -0.77
C ILE A 7 1.44 -16.21 -0.44
N TYR A 8 2.48 -15.71 0.24
CA TYR A 8 2.57 -14.29 0.55
C TYR A 8 2.82 -13.41 -0.68
N ALA A 9 3.47 -13.91 -1.73
CA ALA A 9 3.64 -13.18 -2.98
C ALA A 9 2.29 -12.93 -3.66
N ASP A 10 1.45 -13.96 -3.77
CA ASP A 10 0.11 -13.86 -4.35
C ASP A 10 -0.79 -12.95 -3.49
N LEU A 11 -0.74 -13.14 -2.18
CA LEU A 11 -1.53 -12.35 -1.23
C LEU A 11 -1.15 -10.85 -1.28
N ARG A 12 0.12 -10.53 -1.50
CA ARG A 12 0.59 -9.14 -1.59
C ARG A 12 0.00 -8.41 -2.79
N LEU A 13 -0.21 -9.10 -3.91
CA LEU A 13 -0.91 -8.54 -5.07
C LEU A 13 -2.37 -8.25 -4.71
N TYR A 14 -3.05 -9.22 -4.09
CA TYR A 14 -4.43 -9.06 -3.63
C TYR A 14 -4.62 -7.82 -2.73
N ILE A 15 -3.81 -7.72 -1.68
CA ILE A 15 -3.92 -6.65 -0.67
C ILE A 15 -3.61 -5.27 -1.29
N ASN A 16 -2.60 -5.17 -2.14
CA ASN A 16 -2.15 -3.87 -2.64
C ASN A 16 -3.02 -3.31 -3.78
N PHE A 17 -3.59 -4.19 -4.61
CA PHE A 17 -4.34 -3.77 -5.79
C PHE A 17 -5.84 -3.79 -5.58
N PHE A 18 -6.34 -4.82 -4.90
CA PHE A 18 -7.78 -5.12 -4.92
C PHE A 18 -8.45 -4.87 -3.57
N GLN A 19 -7.72 -4.86 -2.45
CA GLN A 19 -8.33 -4.62 -1.14
C GLN A 19 -8.41 -3.11 -0.81
N PRO A 20 -9.62 -2.54 -0.64
CA PRO A 20 -9.78 -1.18 -0.15
C PRO A 20 -9.47 -1.11 1.34
N VAL A 21 -8.64 -0.14 1.74
CA VAL A 21 -8.28 0.05 3.15
C VAL A 21 -8.49 1.49 3.60
N LEU A 22 -8.89 1.65 4.86
CA LEU A 22 -9.00 2.95 5.52
C LEU A 22 -7.62 3.34 6.06
N LYS A 23 -7.06 4.44 5.55
CA LYS A 23 -5.81 4.98 6.06
C LYS A 23 -6.09 5.87 7.26
N LEU A 24 -5.45 5.60 8.39
CA LEU A 24 -5.45 6.52 9.53
C LEU A 24 -4.69 7.80 9.16
N VAL A 25 -5.38 8.94 9.18
CA VAL A 25 -4.79 10.26 8.86
C VAL A 25 -4.52 11.09 10.10
N PHE A 26 -5.25 10.84 11.17
CA PHE A 26 -5.04 11.53 12.44
C PHE A 26 -5.30 10.59 13.60
N LYS A 27 -4.47 10.70 14.63
CA LYS A 27 -4.64 10.04 15.92
C LYS A 27 -4.09 10.98 17.00
N GLY A 28 -4.96 11.45 17.87
CA GLY A 28 -4.57 12.42 18.90
C GLY A 28 -5.68 12.71 19.90
N ARG A 29 -5.40 13.60 20.85
CA ARG A 29 -6.42 14.15 21.75
C ARG A 29 -6.93 15.48 21.23
N VAL A 30 -8.25 15.65 21.19
CA VAL A 30 -8.95 16.90 20.90
C VAL A 30 -9.98 17.08 22.01
N ASP A 31 -9.92 18.20 22.73
CA ASP A 31 -10.80 18.54 23.86
C ASP A 31 -10.91 17.41 24.91
N GLY A 32 -9.76 16.86 25.29
CA GLY A 32 -9.66 15.77 26.28
C GLY A 32 -10.03 14.38 25.77
N LYS A 33 -10.69 14.27 24.61
CA LYS A 33 -11.10 12.99 24.00
C LYS A 33 -10.07 12.48 23.00
N PHE A 34 -9.87 11.17 22.96
CA PHE A 34 -8.98 10.53 22.00
C PHE A 34 -9.73 10.22 20.70
N ILE A 35 -9.28 10.80 19.58
CA ILE A 35 -9.95 10.68 18.28
C ILE A 35 -8.99 10.08 17.26
N LYS A 36 -9.52 9.17 16.44
CA LYS A 36 -8.88 8.64 15.23
C LYS A 36 -9.72 9.04 14.03
N THR A 37 -9.11 9.74 13.08
CA THR A 37 -9.76 10.08 11.81
C THR A 37 -9.13 9.25 10.71
N TYR A 38 -9.98 8.64 9.89
CA TYR A 38 -9.59 7.82 8.76
C TYR A 38 -9.97 8.51 7.46
N ASP A 39 -9.14 8.33 6.44
CA ASP A 39 -9.40 8.79 5.08
C ASP A 39 -10.47 7.92 4.40
N LYS A 40 -10.94 8.35 3.23
CA LYS A 40 -11.80 7.54 2.37
C LYS A 40 -11.13 6.21 2.04
N ALA A 41 -11.92 5.13 2.11
CA ALA A 41 -11.48 3.80 1.71
C ALA A 41 -11.02 3.83 0.25
N SER A 42 -9.78 3.42 0.02
CA SER A 42 -9.17 3.33 -1.31
C SER A 42 -8.14 2.21 -1.30
N THR A 43 -7.91 1.58 -2.46
CA THR A 43 -6.84 0.59 -2.56
C THR A 43 -5.48 1.30 -2.51
N PRO A 44 -4.43 0.67 -1.96
CA PRO A 44 -3.08 1.24 -1.99
C PRO A 44 -2.65 1.67 -3.40
N TYR A 45 -2.98 0.87 -4.42
CA TYR A 45 -2.78 1.20 -5.83
C TYR A 45 -3.47 2.52 -6.25
N GLN A 46 -4.78 2.67 -5.98
CA GLN A 46 -5.52 3.89 -6.30
C GLN A 46 -4.93 5.13 -5.62
N ARG A 47 -4.47 4.98 -4.37
CA ARG A 47 -3.87 6.07 -3.60
C ARG A 47 -2.52 6.52 -4.15
N ILE A 48 -1.72 5.58 -4.67
CA ILE A 48 -0.46 5.90 -5.36
C ILE A 48 -0.77 6.58 -6.70
N MET A 49 -1.73 6.05 -7.47
CA MET A 49 -2.18 6.64 -8.73
C MET A 49 -2.64 8.10 -8.56
N ALA A 50 -3.40 8.40 -7.51
CA ALA A 50 -3.85 9.76 -7.23
C ALA A 50 -2.72 10.74 -6.83
N ARG A 51 -1.54 10.23 -6.44
CA ARG A 51 -0.42 11.04 -5.94
C ARG A 51 0.71 11.21 -6.97
N LEU A 52 0.75 10.38 -8.00
CA LEU A 52 1.75 10.48 -9.07
C LEU A 52 1.19 11.29 -10.24
N VAL A 53 1.96 12.29 -10.66
CA VAL A 53 1.58 13.25 -11.72
C VAL A 53 1.72 12.63 -13.13
N SER A 54 2.30 11.43 -13.27
CA SER A 54 2.46 10.75 -14.57
C SER A 54 2.42 9.21 -14.45
N PRO A 55 1.63 8.49 -15.29
CA PRO A 55 1.51 7.02 -15.26
C PRO A 55 2.80 6.25 -15.55
N ILE A 56 3.74 6.84 -16.31
CA ILE A 56 4.94 6.16 -16.83
C ILE A 56 5.96 5.86 -15.73
N PHE A 57 6.12 6.77 -14.76
CA PHE A 57 7.07 6.58 -13.66
C PHE A 57 6.64 5.49 -12.66
N MET A 58 5.37 5.05 -12.68
CA MET A 58 4.79 4.15 -11.70
C MET A 58 5.08 2.67 -11.97
N LEU A 59 5.04 2.23 -13.24
CA LEU A 59 5.38 0.86 -13.59
C LEU A 59 6.85 0.57 -13.26
N ASP A 60 7.72 1.55 -13.47
CA ASP A 60 9.15 1.43 -13.14
C ASP A 60 9.40 1.47 -11.64
N SER A 61 8.77 2.36 -10.87
CA SER A 61 8.99 2.38 -9.41
C SER A 61 8.41 1.17 -8.67
N ILE A 62 7.27 0.63 -9.12
CA ILE A 62 6.73 -0.65 -8.61
C ILE A 62 7.60 -1.82 -9.04
N ARG A 63 8.03 -1.87 -10.31
CA ARG A 63 8.98 -2.88 -10.80
C ARG A 63 10.30 -2.81 -10.08
N LEU A 64 10.84 -1.62 -9.78
CA LEU A 64 12.10 -1.44 -9.05
C LEU A 64 11.96 -1.85 -7.59
N LEU A 65 10.87 -1.48 -6.90
CA LEU A 65 10.60 -1.99 -5.55
C LEU A 65 10.44 -3.52 -5.50
N TYR A 66 9.90 -4.11 -6.56
CA TYR A 66 9.74 -5.56 -6.68
C TYR A 66 11.05 -6.26 -7.08
N ALA A 67 11.82 -5.67 -8.00
CA ALA A 67 13.08 -6.20 -8.54
C ALA A 67 14.22 -6.11 -7.53
N ILE A 68 14.36 -4.97 -6.84
CA ILE A 68 15.35 -4.79 -5.74
C ILE A 68 15.14 -5.86 -4.66
N ARG A 69 13.89 -6.24 -4.39
CA ARG A 69 13.55 -7.27 -3.39
C ARG A 69 13.71 -8.72 -3.90
N LEU A 70 13.74 -8.95 -5.21
CA LEU A 70 14.03 -10.28 -5.79
C LEU A 70 15.54 -10.54 -5.91
N THR A 71 16.37 -9.50 -5.95
CA THR A 71 17.84 -9.59 -6.01
C THR A 71 18.53 -9.71 -4.65
N GLU A 72 17.85 -9.41 -3.54
CA GLU A 72 18.38 -9.59 -2.18
C GLU A 72 18.13 -11.00 -1.59
N LYS A 73 17.91 -12.00 -2.44
CA LYS A 73 17.68 -13.38 -2.03
C LYS A 73 18.80 -14.30 -2.49
#